data_AF-A0AAW9KTE9-F1
#
_entry.id   AF-A0AAW9KTE9-F1
#
_cell.length_a   1.000
_cell.length_b   1.000
_cell.length_c   1.000
_cell.angle_alpha   90.00
_cell.angle_beta   90.00
_cell.angle_gamma   90.00
#
_symmetry.space_group_name_H-M   'P 1'
#
loop_
_entity.id
_entity.type
_entity.pdbx_description
1 polymer ?
#
loop_
_entity_poly.entity_id
_entity_poly.type
_entity_poly.pdbx_seq_one_letter_code
_entity_poly.pdbx_strand_id
1 'polypeptide(L)'
;MPKWYESAVLADSKTFNAGETVSANVQQYHTPAVCVTLEGLDGSADDTISIEIVGDAGTYRVDQRTVSATDGSDDYVLDIPQADTVKLTSANGTVISAEARNNPR
;
A
#
# COMPACT_ATOMS: atom_id res chain seq x y z
N MET A 1 12.48 15.77 -11.43
CA MET A 1 12.65 14.57 -10.59
C MET A 1 11.90 14.84 -9.30
N PRO A 2 11.05 13.91 -8.83
CA PRO A 2 10.32 14.06 -7.56
C PRO A 2 11.30 14.24 -6.41
N LYS A 3 10.85 14.92 -5.35
CA LYS A 3 11.67 15.04 -4.15
C LYS A 3 11.76 13.69 -3.43
N TRP A 4 12.81 13.51 -2.63
CA TRP A 4 13.02 12.25 -1.91
C TRP A 4 11.97 12.01 -0.81
N TYR A 5 11.30 13.06 -0.33
CA TYR A 5 10.20 12.99 0.63
C TYR A 5 8.83 13.08 -0.03
N GLU A 6 8.78 13.05 -1.37
CA GLU A 6 7.50 13.11 -2.08
C GLU A 6 6.82 11.74 -2.00
N SER A 7 5.55 11.75 -1.58
CA SER A 7 4.70 10.56 -1.52
C SER A 7 3.35 10.83 -2.17
N ALA A 8 2.75 9.74 -2.66
CA ALA A 8 1.39 9.70 -3.14
C ALA A 8 0.55 8.94 -2.10
N VAL A 9 -0.42 9.63 -1.51
CA VAL A 9 -1.30 9.06 -0.51
C VAL A 9 -2.25 8.06 -1.19
N LEU A 10 -2.24 6.81 -0.71
CA LEU A 10 -3.22 5.78 -1.06
C LEU A 10 -4.42 5.85 -0.09
N ALA A 11 -4.12 6.04 1.19
CA ALA A 11 -5.07 6.17 2.27
C ALA A 11 -4.46 6.98 3.42
N ASP A 12 -5.26 7.82 4.07
CA ASP A 12 -4.88 8.60 5.26
C ASP A 12 -5.99 8.39 6.28
N SER A 13 -5.73 7.53 7.26
CA SER A 13 -6.72 7.03 8.23
C SER A 13 -8.05 6.63 7.59
N LYS A 14 -7.99 6.02 6.40
CA LYS A 14 -9.20 5.74 5.63
C LYS A 14 -9.82 4.43 6.09
N THR A 15 -11.12 4.43 6.36
CA THR A 15 -11.90 3.20 6.55
C THR A 15 -12.14 2.51 5.20
N PHE A 16 -11.67 1.28 5.06
CA PHE A 16 -11.94 0.42 3.91
C PHE A 16 -13.11 -0.52 4.20
N ASN A 17 -13.93 -0.77 3.17
CA ASN A 17 -14.82 -1.92 3.15
C ASN A 17 -14.08 -3.19 2.69
N ALA A 18 -14.62 -4.36 3.01
CA ALA A 18 -14.09 -5.63 2.51
C ALA A 18 -14.06 -5.66 0.97
N GLY A 19 -12.90 -5.98 0.40
CA GLY A 19 -12.64 -5.97 -1.04
C GLY A 19 -12.50 -4.59 -1.66
N GLU A 20 -12.47 -3.51 -0.87
CA GLU A 20 -12.29 -2.16 -1.40
C GLU A 20 -10.84 -1.94 -1.85
N THR A 21 -10.69 -1.34 -3.05
CA THR A 21 -9.41 -1.03 -3.66
C THR A 21 -9.23 0.49 -3.81
N VAL A 22 -8.04 0.99 -3.46
CA VAL A 22 -7.58 2.35 -3.78
C VAL A 22 -6.35 2.28 -4.67
N SER A 23 -6.06 3.36 -5.39
CA SER A 23 -4.87 3.44 -6.25
C SER A 23 -4.17 4.78 -6.17
N ALA A 24 -2.86 4.76 -6.45
CA ALA A 24 -2.03 5.94 -6.54
C ALA A 24 -1.11 5.86 -7.76
N ASN A 25 -0.94 6.99 -8.46
CA ASN A 25 0.03 7.12 -9.55
C ASN A 25 1.44 7.27 -8.96
N VAL A 26 2.34 6.41 -9.40
CA VAL A 26 3.73 6.35 -8.94
C VAL A 26 4.74 6.44 -10.10
N GLN A 27 4.28 6.74 -11.31
CA GLN A 27 5.10 6.81 -12.52
C GLN A 27 6.26 7.81 -12.39
N GLN A 28 6.05 8.85 -11.58
CA GLN A 28 7.06 9.85 -11.29
C GLN A 28 8.22 9.30 -10.44
N TYR A 29 8.02 8.24 -9.67
CA TYR A 29 9.02 7.65 -8.77
C TYR A 29 9.88 6.60 -9.49
N HIS A 30 11.20 6.69 -9.30
CA HIS A 30 12.14 5.77 -9.94
C HIS A 30 12.20 4.42 -9.21
N THR A 31 12.13 4.45 -7.88
CA THR A 31 12.14 3.29 -6.97
C THR A 31 11.13 3.52 -5.85
N PRO A 32 9.82 3.40 -6.13
CA PRO A 32 8.81 3.61 -5.10
C PRO A 32 8.86 2.53 -4.01
N ALA A 33 8.43 2.88 -2.81
CA ALA A 33 8.06 1.92 -1.77
C ALA A 33 6.65 2.24 -1.27
N VAL A 34 5.82 1.22 -1.08
CA VAL A 34 4.52 1.38 -0.43
C VAL A 34 4.66 1.05 1.04
N CYS A 35 4.28 2.00 1.88
CA CYS A 35 4.19 1.83 3.33
C CYS A 35 2.70 1.76 3.68
N VAL A 36 2.33 0.75 4.45
CA VAL A 36 0.97 0.50 4.93
C VAL A 36 1.03 0.36 6.44
N THR A 37 0.13 1.04 7.13
CA THR A 37 -0.06 0.97 8.58
C THR A 37 -1.54 0.72 8.87
N LEU A 38 -1.82 -0.28 9.71
CA LEU A 38 -3.15 -0.50 10.26
C LEU A 38 -3.37 0.40 11.48
N GLU A 39 -4.40 1.24 11.48
CA GLU A 39 -4.60 2.24 12.55
C GLU A 39 -5.69 1.88 13.56
N GLY A 40 -6.56 0.93 13.22
CA GLY A 40 -7.66 0.56 14.10
C GLY A 40 -8.45 -0.59 13.55
N LEU A 41 -8.63 -1.61 14.39
CA LEU A 41 -9.42 -2.78 14.10
C LEU A 41 -10.71 -2.66 14.91
N ASP A 42 -11.75 -2.06 14.32
CA ASP A 42 -13.12 -2.09 14.87
C ASP A 42 -13.72 -3.51 14.72
N GLY A 43 -13.04 -4.52 15.28
CA GLY A 43 -13.53 -5.89 15.44
C GLY A 43 -12.83 -6.99 14.62
N SER A 44 -11.95 -6.67 13.67
CA SER A 44 -11.21 -7.69 12.90
C SER A 44 -9.73 -7.68 13.29
N ALA A 45 -9.28 -8.66 14.08
CA ALA A 45 -7.89 -8.75 14.58
C ALA A 45 -6.81 -8.70 13.47
N ASP A 46 -7.18 -9.14 12.26
CA ASP A 46 -6.30 -9.32 11.11
C ASP A 46 -6.97 -8.81 9.83
N ASP A 47 -6.18 -8.26 8.93
CA ASP A 47 -6.58 -7.98 7.54
C ASP A 47 -5.53 -8.50 6.56
N THR A 48 -5.98 -8.95 5.40
CA THR A 48 -5.09 -9.33 4.31
C THR A 48 -5.06 -8.21 3.29
N ILE A 49 -3.90 -7.59 3.15
CA ILE A 49 -3.67 -6.49 2.23
C ILE A 49 -3.02 -7.04 0.97
N SER A 50 -3.61 -6.70 -0.17
CA SER A 50 -3.06 -7.01 -1.50
C SER A 50 -2.59 -5.73 -2.16
N ILE A 51 -1.32 -5.68 -2.54
CA ILE A 51 -0.72 -4.59 -3.32
C ILE A 51 -0.48 -5.10 -4.73
N GLU A 52 -1.23 -4.56 -5.70
CA GLU A 52 -1.05 -4.84 -7.12
C GLU A 52 -0.22 -3.73 -7.76
N ILE A 53 0.88 -4.12 -8.40
CA ILE A 53 1.75 -3.24 -9.17
C ILE A 53 1.32 -3.27 -10.63
N VAL A 54 0.98 -2.11 -11.19
CA VAL A 54 0.52 -1.95 -12.57
C VAL A 54 1.52 -1.08 -13.33
N GLY A 55 2.04 -1.60 -14.44
CA GLY A 55 2.84 -0.79 -15.35
C GLY A 55 3.16 -1.50 -16.67
N ASP A 56 3.55 -0.69 -17.65
CA ASP A 56 3.82 -1.15 -19.03
C ASP A 56 5.00 -2.13 -19.14
N ALA A 57 5.88 -2.20 -18.14
CA ALA A 57 7.07 -3.07 -18.12
C ALA A 57 6.79 -4.57 -17.85
N GLY A 58 5.56 -5.05 -18.10
CA GLY A 58 5.24 -6.49 -18.08
C GLY A 58 5.34 -7.15 -16.70
N THR A 59 5.35 -6.38 -15.62
CA THR A 59 5.46 -6.89 -14.24
C THR A 59 4.16 -6.64 -13.48
N TYR A 60 3.13 -7.43 -13.81
CA TYR A 60 2.01 -7.62 -12.89
C TYR A 60 2.49 -8.47 -11.72
N ARG A 61 2.93 -7.81 -10.66
CA ARG A 61 3.24 -8.46 -9.39
C ARG A 61 2.19 -8.02 -8.39
N VAL A 62 1.45 -9.01 -7.90
CA VAL A 62 0.60 -8.84 -6.72
C VAL A 62 1.39 -9.39 -5.55
N ASP A 63 1.66 -8.52 -4.59
CA ASP A 63 2.12 -8.95 -3.28
C ASP A 63 0.91 -8.98 -2.33
N GLN A 64 0.80 -10.05 -1.55
CA GLN A 64 -0.31 -10.21 -0.61
C GLN A 64 0.26 -10.60 0.75
N ARG A 65 -0.11 -9.83 1.76
CA ARG A 65 0.34 -10.04 3.13
C ARG A 65 -0.80 -9.86 4.11
N THR A 66 -0.90 -10.79 5.05
CA THR A 66 -1.74 -10.61 6.24
C THR A 66 -0.98 -9.76 7.25
N VAL A 67 -1.61 -8.67 7.67
CA VAL A 67 -1.15 -7.74 8.69
C VAL A 67 -2.14 -7.77 9.84
N SER A 68 -1.62 -7.68 11.06
CA SER A 68 -2.42 -7.77 12.28
C SER A 68 -1.98 -6.69 13.25
N ALA A 69 -2.94 -5.92 13.75
CA ALA A 69 -2.64 -4.97 14.83
C ALA A 69 -2.51 -5.66 16.20
N THR A 70 -2.75 -6.98 16.27
CA THR A 70 -2.68 -7.76 17.51
C THR A 70 -1.29 -8.35 17.75
N ASP A 71 -0.58 -8.72 16.69
CA ASP A 71 0.75 -9.35 16.77
C ASP A 71 1.93 -8.37 16.54
N GLY A 72 1.64 -7.08 16.37
CA GLY A 72 2.63 -6.04 16.10
C GLY A 72 3.15 -6.02 14.66
N SER A 73 2.39 -6.59 13.72
CA SER A 73 2.60 -6.46 12.27
C SER A 73 1.65 -5.46 11.61
N ASP A 74 1.29 -4.40 12.34
CA ASP A 74 0.50 -3.27 11.88
C ASP A 74 1.19 -2.49 10.75
N ASP A 75 2.52 -2.53 10.69
CA ASP A 75 3.33 -1.90 9.65
C ASP A 75 3.84 -2.88 8.58
N TYR A 76 3.64 -2.50 7.32
CA TYR A 76 4.12 -3.23 6.16
C TYR A 76 4.76 -2.30 5.13
N VAL A 77 6.01 -2.60 4.73
CA VAL A 77 6.72 -1.88 3.66
C VAL A 77 7.05 -2.84 2.53
N LEU A 78 6.64 -2.49 1.32
CA LEU A 78 6.95 -3.19 0.07
C LEU A 78 7.79 -2.30 -0.84
N ASP A 79 8.98 -2.75 -1.23
CA ASP A 79 9.74 -2.13 -2.31
C ASP A 79 9.12 -2.49 -3.66
N ILE A 80 8.89 -1.49 -4.49
CA ILE A 80 8.20 -1.65 -5.77
C ILE A 80 9.18 -1.29 -6.89
N PRO A 81 9.29 -2.09 -7.96
CA PRO A 81 10.01 -1.68 -9.17
C PRO A 81 9.38 -0.43 -9.77
N GLN A 82 10.00 0.16 -10.79
CA GLN A 82 9.34 1.25 -11.51
C GLN A 82 7.98 0.79 -12.04
N ALA A 83 6.92 1.52 -11.72
CA ALA A 83 5.54 1.20 -12.03
C ALA A 83 4.77 2.47 -12.38
N ASP A 84 3.66 2.34 -13.09
CA ASP A 84 2.81 3.49 -13.40
C ASP A 84 1.81 3.74 -12.27
N THR A 85 1.29 2.68 -11.68
CA THR A 85 0.27 2.73 -10.64
C THR A 85 0.45 1.59 -9.64
N VAL A 86 0.11 1.86 -8.39
CA VAL A 86 -0.05 0.83 -7.36
C VAL A 86 -1.48 0.83 -6.87
N LYS A 87 -2.03 -0.36 -6.61
CA LYS A 87 -3.36 -0.52 -6.04
C LYS A 87 -3.25 -1.26 -4.72
N LEU A 88 -3.94 -0.78 -3.70
CA LEU A 88 -4.04 -1.42 -2.40
C LEU A 88 -5.47 -1.90 -2.20
N THR A 89 -5.65 -3.18 -1.83
CA THR A 89 -6.94 -3.78 -1.54
C THR A 89 -6.94 -4.36 -0.13
N SER A 90 -8.00 -4.07 0.63
CA SER A 90 -8.27 -4.68 1.94
C SER A 90 -9.21 -5.87 1.75
N ALA A 91 -8.87 -7.04 2.30
CA ALA A 91 -9.72 -8.23 2.18
C ALA A 91 -10.93 -8.15 3.11
N ASN A 92 -10.72 -7.73 4.36
CA ASN A 92 -11.72 -7.78 5.42
C ASN A 92 -12.36 -6.41 5.72
N GLY A 93 -11.74 -5.32 5.29
CA GLY A 93 -12.13 -3.95 5.62
C GLY A 93 -11.60 -3.53 6.99
N THR A 94 -10.81 -2.46 7.02
CA THR A 94 -10.23 -1.91 8.25
C THR A 94 -9.80 -0.46 8.04
N VAL A 95 -9.33 0.20 9.09
CA VAL A 95 -8.73 1.54 8.97
C VAL A 95 -7.26 1.41 8.59
N ILE A 96 -6.91 1.95 7.43
CA ILE A 96 -5.57 1.86 6.85
C ILE A 96 -5.05 3.26 6.55
N SER A 97 -3.79 3.49 6.90
CA SER A 97 -2.97 4.54 6.35
C SER A 97 -1.95 3.93 5.40
N ALA A 98 -1.87 4.46 4.18
CA ALA A 98 -0.94 3.96 3.20
C ALA A 98 -0.46 5.06 2.27
N GLU A 99 0.82 5.03 1.94
CA GLU A 99 1.44 5.93 0.99
C GLU A 99 2.46 5.20 0.11
N ALA A 100 2.58 5.65 -1.13
CA ALA A 100 3.65 5.27 -2.03
C ALA A 100 4.67 6.41 -2.07
N ARG A 101 5.87 6.19 -1.54
CA ARG A 101 6.92 7.21 -1.44
C ARG A 101 8.06 6.94 -2.40
N ASN A 102 8.71 8.01 -2.86
CA ASN A 102 9.98 7.91 -3.55
C ASN A 102 11.04 7.36 -2.58
N ASN A 103 11.59 6.17 -2.81
CA ASN A 103 12.61 5.58 -1.94
C ASN A 103 14.00 5.76 -2.58
N PRO A 104 14.83 6.71 -2.13
CA PRO A 104 16.20 6.84 -2.61
C PRO A 104 17.05 5.71 -2.01
N ARG A 105 17.16 4.60 -2.73
CA ARG A 105 18.15 3.56 -2.44
C ARG A 105 19.46 3.82 -3.15
#